data_AF-A0AB34HA51-F1
#
_entry.id   AF-A0AB34HA51-F1
#
_cell.length_a   1.000
_cell.length_b   1.000
_cell.length_c   1.000
_cell.angle_alpha   90.00
_cell.angle_beta   90.00
_cell.angle_gamma   90.00
#
_symmetry.space_group_name_H-M   'P 1'
#
loop_
_entity.id
_entity.type
_entity.pdbx_description
1 polymer ?
#
loop_
_entity_poly.entity_id
_entity_poly.type
_entity_poly.pdbx_seq_one_letter_code
_entity_poly.pdbx_strand_id
1 'polypeptide(L)'
;MWDLPGPRLEPSSVCAKIVQLLGQNEVDYHQKQVVILSQDSFYRVLTSEQKAKALKGQFNFDHPDAFDNELIFKTLKEITEGKTVQIPVYDFVSHSRKEETVTVYPADVVLFEGILAFYSQEVRDLFQMKLFVDTDADTRLSRRGAFQKPLMALSVACDRPLPSPILGPVPSPRQPRGCVAQPN
;
A
#
# COMPACT_ATOMS: atom_id res chain seq x y z
N MET A 1 12.74 -20.54 -11.98
CA MET A 1 12.23 -19.41 -12.78
C MET A 1 11.10 -18.80 -11.96
N TRP A 2 11.48 -17.92 -11.04
CA TRP A 2 10.69 -17.12 -10.08
C TRP A 2 9.71 -17.82 -9.13
N ASP A 3 10.26 -18.61 -8.21
CA ASP A 3 9.67 -18.90 -6.90
C ASP A 3 10.09 -17.81 -5.90
N LEU A 4 9.13 -17.10 -5.30
CA LEU A 4 9.32 -16.38 -4.04
C LEU A 4 8.12 -16.69 -3.13
N PRO A 5 8.33 -17.13 -1.88
CA PRO A 5 7.26 -17.50 -0.97
C PRO A 5 6.81 -16.30 -0.14
N GLY A 6 5.53 -15.95 -0.22
CA GLY A 6 4.89 -14.96 0.64
C GLY A 6 3.53 -14.52 0.08
N PRO A 7 2.53 -14.22 0.93
CA PRO A 7 1.22 -13.76 0.46
C PRO A 7 1.38 -12.39 -0.19
N ARG A 8 1.42 -12.35 -1.53
CA ARG A 8 1.32 -11.11 -2.28
C ARG A 8 -0.11 -10.59 -2.14
N LEU A 9 -0.28 -9.51 -1.38
CA LEU A 9 -1.40 -8.60 -1.54
C LEU A 9 -1.23 -7.97 -2.93
N GLU A 10 -1.87 -8.54 -3.96
CA GLU A 10 -1.81 -8.02 -5.33
C GLU A 10 -2.51 -6.65 -5.35
N PRO A 11 -1.77 -5.53 -5.48
CA PRO A 11 -2.37 -4.22 -5.50
C PRO A 11 -3.07 -3.99 -6.84
N SER A 12 -3.99 -3.03 -6.90
CA SER A 12 -4.62 -2.65 -8.17
C SER A 12 -3.55 -2.27 -9.21
N SER A 13 -3.85 -2.52 -10.50
CA SER A 13 -2.91 -2.30 -11.60
C SER A 13 -2.31 -0.89 -11.65
N VAL A 14 -2.99 0.11 -11.07
CA VAL A 14 -2.49 1.49 -11.03
C VAL A 14 -1.55 1.70 -9.84
N CYS A 15 -1.89 1.20 -8.64
CA CYS A 15 -0.96 1.19 -7.50
C CYS A 15 0.34 0.46 -7.87
N ALA A 16 0.23 -0.71 -8.50
CA ALA A 16 1.37 -1.49 -8.98
C ALA A 16 2.24 -0.68 -9.95
N LYS A 17 1.63 0.02 -10.91
CA LYS A 17 2.33 0.88 -11.87
C LYS A 17 2.99 2.07 -11.19
N ILE A 18 2.36 2.72 -10.23
CA ILE A 18 2.94 3.86 -9.49
C ILE A 18 4.21 3.40 -8.77
N VAL A 19 4.13 2.31 -8.02
CA VAL A 19 5.29 1.75 -7.29
C VAL A 19 6.40 1.31 -8.24
N GLN A 20 6.05 0.71 -9.38
CA GLN A 20 7.01 0.34 -10.41
C GLN A 20 7.71 1.56 -11.04
N LEU A 21 6.96 2.62 -11.38
CA LEU A 21 7.50 3.86 -11.96
C LEU A 21 8.40 4.62 -10.98
N LEU A 22 8.15 4.47 -9.67
CA LEU A 22 8.97 5.06 -8.61
C LEU A 22 10.18 4.20 -8.22
N GLY A 23 10.42 3.06 -8.91
CA GLY A 23 11.58 2.20 -8.68
C GLY A 23 11.57 1.47 -7.33
N GLN A 24 10.44 1.40 -6.65
CA GLN A 24 10.34 0.85 -5.28
C GLN A 24 10.28 -0.69 -5.22
N ASN A 25 10.26 -1.37 -6.37
CA ASN A 25 10.19 -2.84 -6.44
C ASN A 25 11.49 -3.53 -5.99
N GLU A 26 12.64 -2.84 -6.11
CA GLU A 26 13.96 -3.37 -5.76
C GLU A 26 14.48 -2.84 -4.43
N VAL A 27 13.72 -1.96 -3.76
CA VAL A 27 14.10 -1.35 -2.49
C VAL A 27 13.77 -2.29 -1.34
N ASP A 28 14.69 -2.39 -0.38
CA ASP A 28 14.51 -3.14 0.85
C ASP A 28 13.20 -2.75 1.55
N TYR A 29 12.48 -3.73 2.10
CA TYR A 29 11.18 -3.54 2.71
C TYR A 29 11.22 -2.52 3.88
N HIS A 30 12.35 -2.37 4.57
CA HIS A 30 12.57 -1.37 5.62
C HIS A 30 12.82 0.05 5.09
N GLN A 31 13.17 0.19 3.81
CA GLN A 31 13.51 1.47 3.16
C GLN A 31 12.46 1.94 2.15
N LYS A 32 11.35 1.21 1.99
CA LYS A 32 10.28 1.61 1.09
C LYS A 32 9.71 2.96 1.49
N GLN A 33 9.87 3.93 0.60
CA GLN A 33 9.30 5.27 0.78
C GLN A 33 7.80 5.28 0.44
N VAL A 34 7.37 4.33 -0.39
CA VAL A 34 5.97 4.18 -0.80
C VAL A 34 5.45 2.80 -0.41
N VAL A 35 4.37 2.76 0.35
CA VAL A 35 3.69 1.52 0.74
C VAL A 35 2.26 1.51 0.24
N ILE A 36 1.75 0.34 -0.14
CA ILE A 36 0.36 0.14 -0.57
C ILE A 36 -0.37 -0.66 0.49
N LEU A 37 -1.53 -0.19 0.90
CA LEU A 37 -2.47 -0.86 1.77
C LEU A 37 -3.77 -1.13 1.01
N SER A 38 -4.21 -2.38 1.03
CA SER A 38 -5.49 -2.78 0.45
C SER A 38 -6.55 -2.84 1.54
N GLN A 39 -7.71 -2.21 1.31
CA GLN A 39 -8.89 -2.32 2.17
C GLN A 39 -9.32 -3.79 2.36
N ASP A 40 -9.08 -4.64 1.37
CA ASP A 40 -9.43 -6.06 1.44
C ASP A 40 -8.69 -6.80 2.56
N SER A 41 -7.50 -6.34 2.96
CA SER A 41 -6.81 -6.90 4.13
C SER A 41 -7.65 -6.79 5.41
N PHE A 42 -8.53 -5.79 5.46
CA PHE A 42 -9.32 -5.42 6.63
C PHE A 42 -10.74 -5.97 6.59
N TYR A 43 -11.02 -7.02 5.82
CA TYR A 43 -12.26 -7.77 5.98
C TYR A 43 -12.40 -8.29 7.41
N ARG A 44 -13.64 -8.26 7.92
CA ARG A 44 -14.01 -8.82 9.21
C ARG A 44 -14.00 -10.35 9.15
N VAL A 45 -13.72 -10.95 10.31
CA VAL A 45 -13.90 -12.38 10.49
C VAL A 45 -15.39 -12.65 10.58
N LEU A 46 -15.91 -13.45 9.65
CA LEU A 46 -17.32 -13.78 9.59
C LEU A 46 -17.73 -14.71 10.73
N THR A 47 -18.92 -14.48 11.30
CA THR A 47 -19.56 -15.45 12.22
C THR A 47 -19.92 -16.74 11.49
N SER A 48 -20.18 -17.83 12.23
CA SER A 48 -20.56 -19.12 11.62
C SER A 48 -21.78 -19.00 10.69
N GLU A 49 -22.76 -18.17 11.05
CA GLU A 49 -23.95 -17.90 10.22
C GLU A 49 -23.60 -17.11 8.95
N GLN A 50 -22.75 -16.10 9.08
CA GLN A 50 -22.29 -15.30 7.93
C GLN A 50 -21.43 -16.13 6.98
N LYS A 51 -20.58 -17.02 7.49
CA LYS A 51 -19.82 -17.99 6.67
C LYS A 51 -20.75 -18.91 5.90
N ALA A 52 -21.79 -19.43 6.54
CA ALA A 52 -22.79 -20.27 5.86
C ALA A 52 -23.51 -19.53 4.71
N LYS A 53 -23.76 -18.22 4.87
CA LYS A 53 -24.30 -17.36 3.80
C LYS A 53 -23.25 -17.09 2.72
N ALA A 54 -22.00 -16.83 3.08
CA ALA A 54 -20.90 -16.57 2.15
C ALA A 54 -20.63 -17.76 1.24
N LEU A 55 -20.61 -18.99 1.79
CA LEU A 55 -20.45 -20.23 1.01
C LEU A 55 -21.58 -20.45 -0.01
N LYS A 56 -22.75 -19.86 0.22
CA LYS A 56 -23.91 -19.87 -0.70
C LYS A 56 -23.92 -18.68 -1.66
N GLY A 57 -22.92 -17.79 -1.60
CA GLY A 57 -22.90 -16.54 -2.38
C GLY A 57 -23.93 -15.51 -1.93
N GLN A 58 -24.48 -15.65 -0.71
CA GLN A 58 -25.55 -14.79 -0.17
C GLN A 58 -25.02 -13.76 0.85
N PHE A 59 -23.72 -13.63 0.97
CA PHE A 59 -23.09 -12.61 1.81
C PHE A 59 -22.61 -11.45 0.93
N ASN A 60 -22.98 -10.23 1.29
CA ASN A 60 -22.56 -9.04 0.57
C ASN A 60 -21.21 -8.55 1.10
N PHE A 61 -20.14 -8.90 0.40
CA PHE A 61 -18.78 -8.45 0.73
C PHE A 61 -18.54 -6.98 0.41
N ASP A 62 -19.40 -6.34 -0.38
CA ASP A 62 -19.30 -4.90 -0.69
C ASP A 62 -20.05 -4.03 0.32
N HIS A 63 -20.66 -4.61 1.35
CA HIS A 63 -21.30 -3.85 2.41
C HIS A 63 -20.24 -3.27 3.36
N PRO A 64 -20.38 -2.01 3.83
CA PRO A 64 -19.46 -1.41 4.79
C PRO A 64 -19.21 -2.25 6.06
N ASP A 65 -20.21 -3.00 6.50
CA ASP A 65 -20.12 -3.90 7.67
C ASP A 65 -19.25 -5.13 7.44
N ALA A 66 -18.91 -5.45 6.19
CA ALA A 66 -17.95 -6.51 5.88
C ALA A 66 -16.52 -6.08 6.25
N PHE A 67 -16.26 -4.78 6.39
CA PHE A 67 -14.94 -4.22 6.69
C PHE A 67 -14.81 -3.83 8.15
N ASP A 68 -13.59 -3.99 8.66
CA ASP A 68 -13.20 -3.59 10.01
C ASP A 68 -12.78 -2.11 10.02
N ASN A 69 -13.77 -1.22 9.93
CA ASN A 69 -13.53 0.22 9.79
C ASN A 69 -12.76 0.82 10.99
N GLU A 70 -12.96 0.29 12.20
CA GLU A 70 -12.20 0.69 13.39
C GLU A 70 -10.72 0.32 13.25
N LEU A 71 -10.43 -0.89 12.77
CA LEU A 71 -9.05 -1.33 12.52
C LEU A 71 -8.40 -0.50 11.41
N ILE A 72 -9.12 -0.22 10.31
CA ILE A 72 -8.63 0.64 9.21
C ILE A 72 -8.24 2.01 9.77
N PHE A 73 -9.14 2.67 10.50
CA PHE A 73 -8.88 3.99 11.06
C PHE A 73 -7.70 3.98 12.02
N LYS A 74 -7.65 3.01 12.94
CA LYS A 74 -6.54 2.87 13.90
C LYS A 74 -5.21 2.68 13.18
N THR A 75 -5.13 1.76 12.22
CA THR A 75 -3.90 1.48 11.47
C THR A 75 -3.44 2.70 10.68
N LEU A 76 -4.33 3.38 9.97
CA LEU A 76 -3.98 4.59 9.23
C LEU A 76 -3.51 5.71 10.15
N LYS A 77 -4.15 5.88 11.30
CA LYS A 77 -3.72 6.86 12.30
C LYS A 77 -2.34 6.54 12.86
N GLU A 78 -2.06 5.29 13.24
CA GLU A 78 -0.74 4.87 13.71
C GLU A 78 0.35 5.11 12.64
N ILE A 79 0.03 4.88 11.36
CA ILE A 79 0.93 5.21 10.26
C ILE A 79 1.19 6.72 10.17
N THR A 80 0.16 7.56 10.30
CA THR A 80 0.33 9.03 10.29
C THR A 80 1.20 9.52 11.44
N GLU A 81 1.22 8.78 12.55
CA GLU A 81 2.07 9.04 13.72
C GLU A 81 3.50 8.47 13.56
N GLY A 82 3.83 7.88 12.39
CA GLY A 82 5.14 7.31 12.11
C GLY A 82 5.43 6.01 12.87
N LYS A 83 4.39 5.26 13.26
CA LYS A 83 4.55 3.96 13.94
C LYS A 83 4.61 2.82 12.94
N THR A 84 5.38 1.79 13.28
CA THR A 84 5.34 0.50 12.58
C THR A 84 4.03 -0.20 12.93
N VAL A 85 3.29 -0.65 11.92
CA VAL A 85 2.00 -1.32 12.09
C VAL A 85 2.01 -2.74 11.52
N GLN A 86 1.09 -3.58 11.99
CA GLN A 86 0.89 -4.94 11.51
C GLN A 86 -0.40 -5.00 10.71
N ILE A 87 -0.31 -5.33 9.42
CA ILE A 87 -1.46 -5.44 8.53
C ILE A 87 -1.94 -6.90 8.49
N PRO A 88 -3.22 -7.17 8.74
CA PRO A 88 -3.76 -8.52 8.63
C PRO A 88 -3.69 -9.07 7.19
N VAL A 89 -3.44 -10.36 7.06
CA VAL A 89 -3.60 -11.07 5.78
C VAL A 89 -4.96 -11.76 5.76
N TYR A 90 -5.80 -11.39 4.81
CA TYR A 90 -7.11 -11.98 4.61
C TYR A 90 -7.07 -13.09 3.56
N ASP A 91 -7.66 -14.24 3.88
CA ASP A 91 -7.83 -15.34 2.95
C ASP A 91 -9.27 -15.38 2.41
N PHE A 92 -9.41 -15.07 1.13
CA PHE A 92 -10.69 -15.06 0.42
C PHE A 92 -11.28 -16.46 0.22
N VAL A 93 -10.46 -17.51 0.28
CA VAL A 93 -10.93 -18.89 0.12
C VAL A 93 -11.60 -19.37 1.40
N SER A 94 -10.97 -19.10 2.55
CA SER A 94 -11.51 -19.50 3.86
C SER A 94 -12.40 -18.44 4.52
N HIS A 95 -12.54 -17.26 3.91
CA HIS A 95 -13.24 -16.08 4.46
C HIS A 95 -12.80 -15.77 5.89
N SER A 96 -11.49 -15.81 6.12
CA SER A 96 -10.91 -15.67 7.45
C SER A 96 -9.59 -14.91 7.41
N ARG A 97 -9.21 -14.36 8.58
CA ARG A 97 -7.91 -13.71 8.76
C ARG A 97 -6.90 -14.77 9.15
N LYS A 98 -5.75 -14.77 8.47
CA LYS A 98 -4.65 -15.67 8.82
C LYS A 98 -3.92 -15.16 10.07
N GLU A 99 -3.16 -16.05 10.71
CA GLU A 99 -2.27 -15.67 11.82
C GLU A 99 -1.08 -14.83 11.35
N GLU A 100 -0.68 -14.99 10.09
CA GLU A 100 0.35 -14.17 9.47
C GLU A 100 -0.12 -12.72 9.31
N THR A 101 0.80 -11.80 9.58
CA THR A 101 0.62 -10.36 9.40
C THR A 101 1.77 -9.82 8.57
N VAL A 102 1.49 -8.76 7.83
CA VAL A 102 2.48 -8.03 7.04
C VAL A 102 2.87 -6.79 7.85
N THR A 103 4.10 -6.75 8.35
CA THR A 103 4.65 -5.56 8.98
C THR A 103 4.71 -4.44 7.94
N VAL A 104 4.34 -3.23 8.31
CA VAL A 104 4.53 -2.02 7.49
C VAL A 104 5.31 -1.03 8.32
N TYR A 105 6.52 -0.71 7.84
CA TYR A 105 7.38 0.29 8.44
C TYR A 105 6.89 1.69 8.06
N PRO A 106 7.23 2.71 8.87
CA PRO A 106 6.89 4.08 8.54
C PRO A 106 7.43 4.44 7.16
N ALA A 107 6.55 4.96 6.32
CA ALA A 107 6.82 5.33 4.93
C ALA A 107 6.46 6.79 4.69
N ASP A 108 7.03 7.38 3.65
CA ASP A 108 6.82 8.80 3.33
C ASP A 108 5.52 8.99 2.56
N VAL A 109 5.05 7.96 1.85
CA VAL A 109 3.78 7.94 1.12
C VAL A 109 3.09 6.61 1.36
N VAL A 110 1.82 6.65 1.77
CA VAL A 110 0.98 5.46 1.97
C VAL A 110 -0.22 5.51 1.04
N LEU A 111 -0.27 4.62 0.05
CA LEU A 111 -1.37 4.47 -0.88
C LEU A 111 -2.42 3.51 -0.29
N PHE A 112 -3.61 4.01 0.06
CA PHE A 112 -4.72 3.18 0.57
C PHE A 112 -5.78 2.97 -0.51
N GLU A 113 -5.87 1.75 -1.05
CA GLU A 113 -6.85 1.40 -2.09
C GLU A 113 -8.02 0.60 -1.53
N GLY A 114 -9.23 0.81 -2.07
CA GLY A 114 -10.40 0.06 -1.62
C GLY A 114 -11.72 0.54 -2.19
N ILE A 115 -12.67 -0.37 -2.34
CA ILE A 115 -14.00 -0.11 -2.91
C ILE A 115 -14.81 0.93 -2.10
N LEU A 116 -14.57 0.97 -0.79
CA LEU A 116 -15.24 1.84 0.17
C LEU A 116 -14.24 2.71 0.94
N ALA A 117 -13.09 3.02 0.34
CA ALA A 117 -12.04 3.81 1.01
C ALA A 117 -12.55 5.16 1.53
N PHE A 118 -13.56 5.74 0.86
CA PHE A 118 -14.16 7.04 1.21
C PHE A 118 -15.51 6.94 1.93
N TYR A 119 -15.90 5.75 2.38
CA TYR A 119 -17.17 5.58 3.06
C TYR A 119 -17.17 6.26 4.44
N SER A 120 -16.18 5.92 5.28
CA SER A 120 -16.05 6.53 6.62
C SER A 120 -15.53 7.97 6.53
N GLN A 121 -16.18 8.90 7.23
CA GLN A 121 -15.71 10.28 7.33
C GLN A 121 -14.36 10.37 8.04
N GLU A 122 -14.20 9.65 9.16
CA GLU A 122 -12.97 9.67 9.95
C GLU A 122 -11.76 9.22 9.13
N VAL A 123 -11.92 8.19 8.29
CA VAL A 123 -10.88 7.70 7.38
C VAL A 123 -10.61 8.72 6.28
N ARG A 124 -11.65 9.33 5.70
CA ARG A 124 -11.50 10.36 4.66
C ARG A 124 -10.74 11.60 5.14
N ASP A 125 -10.90 11.97 6.40
CA ASP A 125 -10.29 13.15 6.99
C ASP A 125 -8.78 12.95 7.23
N LEU A 126 -8.31 11.70 7.32
CA LEU A 126 -6.88 11.37 7.34
C LEU A 126 -6.19 11.60 5.99
N PHE A 127 -6.95 11.73 4.90
CA PHE A 127 -6.40 11.73 3.54
C PHE A 127 -6.10 13.13 3.02
N GLN A 128 -4.81 13.41 2.75
CA GLN A 128 -4.35 14.67 2.15
C GLN A 128 -4.70 14.76 0.66
N MET A 129 -4.63 13.63 -0.06
CA MET A 129 -5.01 13.51 -1.47
C MET A 129 -6.05 12.40 -1.64
N LYS A 130 -6.96 12.60 -2.60
CA LYS A 130 -8.09 11.71 -2.90
C LYS A 130 -8.22 11.60 -4.42
N LEU A 131 -8.03 10.42 -5.01
CA LEU A 131 -8.02 10.23 -6.47
C LEU A 131 -9.08 9.24 -6.95
N PHE A 132 -10.22 9.65 -7.51
CA PHE A 132 -11.22 8.68 -7.99
C PHE A 132 -10.91 8.16 -9.39
N VAL A 133 -10.82 6.83 -9.56
CA VAL A 133 -10.80 6.20 -10.89
C VAL A 133 -12.22 5.90 -11.32
N ASP A 134 -12.75 6.75 -12.21
CA ASP A 134 -14.05 6.54 -12.82
C ASP A 134 -13.96 5.65 -14.05
N THR A 135 -14.87 4.69 -14.16
CA THR A 135 -14.94 3.74 -15.28
C THR A 135 -16.37 3.24 -15.41
N ASP A 136 -16.88 3.23 -16.65
CA ASP A 136 -18.25 2.80 -16.95
C ASP A 136 -18.56 1.41 -16.40
N ALA A 137 -19.80 1.23 -15.90
CA ALA A 137 -20.27 -0.02 -15.29
C ALA A 137 -20.10 -1.24 -16.22
N ASP A 138 -20.45 -1.08 -17.49
CA ASP A 138 -20.37 -2.15 -18.49
C ASP A 138 -18.92 -2.55 -18.77
N THR A 139 -18.01 -1.57 -18.76
CA THR A 139 -16.57 -1.79 -18.92
C THR A 139 -16.00 -2.55 -17.72
N ARG A 140 -16.47 -2.24 -16.51
CA ARG A 140 -16.07 -2.94 -15.28
C ARG A 140 -16.55 -4.40 -15.28
N LEU A 141 -17.81 -4.63 -15.62
CA LEU A 141 -18.41 -5.96 -15.70
C LEU A 141 -17.71 -6.86 -16.73
N SER A 142 -17.38 -6.28 -17.90
CA SER A 142 -16.77 -7.01 -19.02
C SER A 142 -15.36 -7.52 -18.75
N ARG A 143 -14.61 -6.89 -17.82
CA ARG A 143 -13.24 -7.31 -17.47
C ARG A 143 -13.17 -8.57 -16.59
N ARG A 144 -14.30 -9.25 -16.32
CA ARG A 144 -14.45 -10.49 -15.54
C ARG A 144 -13.65 -10.48 -14.23
N GLY A 145 -14.31 -10.08 -13.15
CA GLY A 145 -13.77 -10.22 -11.78
C GLY A 145 -13.14 -8.96 -11.19
N ALA A 146 -13.09 -7.86 -11.95
CA ALA A 146 -12.72 -6.57 -11.39
C ALA A 146 -13.91 -5.99 -10.63
N PHE A 147 -14.14 -6.50 -9.41
CA PHE A 147 -14.71 -5.66 -8.36
C PHE A 147 -13.87 -4.39 -8.35
N GLN A 148 -14.55 -3.34 -8.75
CA GLN A 148 -14.06 -2.00 -8.92
C GLN A 148 -13.31 -1.60 -7.66
N LYS A 149 -11.98 -1.64 -7.61
CA LYS A 149 -11.25 -0.83 -6.63
C LYS A 149 -11.19 0.57 -7.23
N PRO A 150 -11.88 1.59 -6.69
CA PRO A 150 -11.28 2.36 -5.64
C PRO A 150 -9.79 2.59 -5.70
N LEU A 151 -9.14 2.76 -6.85
CA LEU A 151 -7.80 3.29 -6.77
C LEU A 151 -7.99 4.69 -6.22
N MET A 152 -7.51 4.92 -5.00
CA MET A 152 -7.53 6.20 -4.32
C MET A 152 -6.16 6.42 -3.72
N ALA A 153 -5.34 7.24 -4.35
CA ALA A 153 -4.04 7.57 -3.79
C ALA A 153 -4.24 8.47 -2.57
N LEU A 154 -3.98 7.87 -1.42
CA LEU A 154 -3.58 8.58 -0.22
C LEU A 154 -2.10 8.93 -0.35
N SER A 155 -1.73 10.14 0.03
CA SER A 155 -0.36 10.45 0.43
C SER A 155 -0.43 10.87 1.88
N VAL A 156 -0.40 9.90 2.80
CA VAL A 156 0.02 10.23 4.17
C VAL A 156 1.50 10.57 4.06
N ALA A 157 1.79 11.85 3.84
CA ALA A 157 3.10 12.38 4.16
C ALA A 157 3.22 12.26 5.68
N CYS A 158 3.91 11.23 6.14
CA CYS A 158 4.49 11.32 7.46
C CYS A 158 5.42 12.53 7.36
N ASP A 159 5.13 13.63 8.07
CA ASP A 159 6.05 14.76 8.25
C ASP A 159 7.26 14.26 9.05
N ARG A 160 8.05 13.37 8.46
CA ARG A 160 9.39 13.10 8.92
C ARG A 160 10.24 14.27 8.41
N PRO A 161 11.00 14.95 9.28
CA PRO A 161 12.11 15.74 8.77
C PRO A 161 12.93 14.80 7.88
N LEU A 162 13.07 15.16 6.60
CA LEU A 162 13.89 14.42 5.65
C LEU A 162 15.20 14.05 6.35
N PRO A 163 15.65 12.78 6.31
CA PRO A 163 16.97 12.47 6.81
C PRO A 163 17.92 13.43 6.11
N SER A 164 18.66 14.24 6.90
CA SER A 164 19.66 15.17 6.38
C SER A 164 20.44 14.42 5.31
N PRO A 165 20.62 14.99 4.09
CA PRO A 165 21.42 14.32 3.08
C PRO A 165 22.73 13.95 3.76
N ILE A 166 23.04 12.66 3.78
CA ILE A 166 24.36 12.19 4.18
C ILE A 166 25.26 12.76 3.10
N LEU A 167 25.75 13.99 3.33
CA LEU A 167 26.89 14.55 2.63
C LEU A 167 28.05 13.64 2.99
N GLY A 168 28.18 12.55 2.24
CA GLY A 168 29.44 11.88 2.10
C GLY A 168 30.49 12.93 1.74
N PRO A 169 31.73 12.79 2.20
CA PRO A 169 32.77 13.77 1.92
C PRO A 169 32.83 14.02 0.42
N VAL A 170 32.61 15.27 0.02
CA VAL A 170 32.78 15.71 -1.36
C VAL A 170 34.20 15.30 -1.75
N PRO A 171 34.39 14.43 -2.76
CA PRO A 171 35.72 14.06 -3.20
C PRO A 171 36.45 15.34 -3.61
N SER A 172 37.60 15.59 -2.99
CA SER A 172 38.43 16.75 -3.29
C SER A 172 38.72 16.79 -4.81
N PRO A 173 38.76 17.98 -5.42
CA PRO A 173 39.12 18.10 -6.82
C PRO A 173 40.47 17.41 -7.04
N ARG A 174 40.51 16.39 -7.91
CA ARG A 174 41.78 15.78 -8.33
C ARG A 174 42.63 16.90 -8.91
N GLN A 175 43.78 17.17 -8.31
CA GLN A 175 44.78 18.06 -8.90
C GLN A 175 45.08 17.57 -10.32
N PRO A 176 45.09 18.46 -11.33
CA PRO A 176 45.51 18.09 -12.67
C PRO A 176 46.97 17.60 -12.58
N ARG A 177 47.22 16.39 -13.07
CA ARG A 177 48.59 15.86 -13.20
C ARG A 177 49.36 16.84 -14.09
N GLY A 178 50.31 17.56 -13.51
CA GLY A 178 51.24 18.40 -14.27
C GLY A 178 52.01 17.52 -15.25
N CYS A 179 51.93 17.84 -16.54
CA CYS A 179 52.88 17.33 -17.52
C CYS A 179 54.26 17.91 -17.19
N VAL A 180 55.21 17.04 -16.84
CA VAL A 180 56.61 17.42 -16.69
C VAL A 180 57.19 17.57 -18.10
N ALA A 181 57.52 18.79 -18.51
CA ALA A 181 58.37 19.03 -19.67
C ALA A 181 59.82 18.75 -19.28
N GLN A 182 60.47 17.82 -19.97
CA GLN A 182 61.92 17.63 -19.86
C GLN A 182 62.66 18.67 -20.72
N PRO A 183 63.75 19.27 -20.23
CA PRO A 183 64.53 20.24 -20.99
C PRO A 183 65.51 19.54 -21.94
N ASN A 184 65.68 20.13 -23.13
CA ASN A 184 66.89 20.09 -23.94
C ASN A 184 67.24 21.51 -24.36
#